data_AF-A0AA45HTQ3-F1
#
_entry.id   AF-A0AA45HTQ3-F1
#
_cell.length_a   1.000
_cell.length_b   1.000
_cell.length_c   1.000
_cell.angle_alpha   90.00
_cell.angle_beta   90.00
_cell.angle_gamma   90.00
#
_symmetry.space_group_name_H-M   'P 1'
#
loop_
_entity.id
_entity.type
_entity.pdbx_description
1 polymer ?
#
loop_
_entity_poly.entity_id
_entity_poly.type
_entity_poly.pdbx_seq_one_letter_code
_entity_poly.pdbx_strand_id
1 'polypeptide(L)' 'MNISYTHSTRKSRYSHLSTTVQGKISSHLKIGRKPVEIACLLGRKRSTISREVKLGTLTQF' A
#
# COMPACT_ATOMS: atom_id res chain seq x y z
N MET A 1 2.13 -20.40 -36.24
CA MET A 1 2.30 -20.57 -34.79
C MET A 1 1.76 -19.31 -34.11
N ASN A 2 0.62 -19.39 -33.42
CA ASN A 2 0.00 -18.22 -32.80
C ASN A 2 0.33 -18.21 -31.30
N ILE A 3 1.19 -17.29 -30.86
CA ILE A 3 1.62 -17.19 -29.45
C ILE A 3 0.62 -16.30 -28.71
N SER A 4 -0.29 -16.94 -27.98
CA SER A 4 -1.23 -16.25 -27.10
C SER A 4 -0.55 -15.87 -25.79
N TYR A 5 -0.26 -14.59 -25.57
CA TYR A 5 0.25 -14.10 -24.29
C TYR A 5 -0.88 -14.14 -23.24
N THR A 6 -0.85 -15.13 -22.35
CA THR A 6 -1.76 -15.17 -21.20
C THR A 6 -1.28 -14.17 -20.16
N HIS A 7 -1.75 -12.92 -20.25
CA HIS A 7 -1.54 -11.92 -19.20
C HIS A 7 -2.29 -12.36 -17.93
N SER A 8 -1.58 -13.07 -17.06
CA SER A 8 -2.12 -13.54 -15.78
C SER A 8 -2.44 -12.34 -14.88
N THR A 9 -3.71 -11.97 -14.80
CA THR A 9 -4.22 -11.09 -13.74
C THR A 9 -4.47 -11.89 -12.47
N ARG A 10 -3.55 -12.79 -12.10
CA ARG A 10 -3.63 -13.56 -10.85
C ARG A 10 -3.83 -12.54 -9.74
N LYS A 11 -5.07 -12.44 -9.22
CA LYS A 11 -5.40 -11.62 -8.07
C LYS A 11 -4.60 -12.21 -6.92
N SER A 12 -3.35 -11.76 -6.78
CA SER A 12 -2.54 -12.00 -5.60
C SER A 12 -3.45 -11.69 -4.45
N ARG A 13 -3.68 -12.69 -3.58
CA ARG A 13 -4.52 -12.55 -2.38
C ARG A 13 -4.07 -11.26 -1.70
N TYR A 14 -4.88 -10.22 -1.84
CA TYR A 14 -4.53 -8.91 -1.36
C TYR A 14 -4.71 -8.97 0.14
N SER A 15 -3.61 -9.26 0.85
CA SER A 15 -3.59 -9.15 2.29
C SER A 15 -3.64 -7.65 2.59
N HIS A 16 -4.86 -7.14 2.80
CA HIS A 16 -5.07 -5.81 3.35
C HIS A 16 -4.16 -5.66 4.57
N LEU A 17 -3.52 -4.50 4.70
CA LEU A 17 -2.86 -4.16 5.95
C LEU A 17 -3.89 -4.33 7.08
N SER A 18 -3.47 -4.89 8.20
CA SER A 18 -4.38 -4.97 9.35
C SER A 18 -4.84 -3.56 9.73
N THR A 19 -6.04 -3.45 10.26
CA THR A 19 -6.64 -2.18 10.71
C THR A 19 -5.69 -1.40 11.62
N THR A 20 -4.95 -2.11 12.50
CA THR A 20 -3.91 -1.52 13.35
C THR A 20 -2.80 -0.85 12.56
N VAL A 21 -2.27 -1.52 11.52
CA VAL A 21 -1.20 -0.97 10.70
C VAL A 21 -1.72 0.16 9.83
N GLN A 22 -2.93 0.05 9.30
CA GLN A 22 -3.60 1.15 8.59
C GLN A 22 -3.74 2.39 9.47
N GLY A 23 -4.17 2.23 10.73
CA GLY A 23 -4.25 3.32 11.70
C GLY A 23 -2.91 4.00 11.96
N LYS A 24 -1.83 3.22 12.12
CA LYS A 24 -0.46 3.75 12.25
C LYS A 24 0.00 4.52 11.01
N ILE A 25 -0.29 4.01 9.81
CA ILE A 25 0.08 4.72 8.58
C ILE A 25 -0.73 6.01 8.43
N SER A 26 -2.04 5.97 8.70
CA SER A 26 -2.90 7.15 8.62
C SER A 26 -2.44 8.23 9.61
N SER A 27 -2.13 7.89 10.86
CA SER A 27 -1.63 8.88 11.82
C SER A 27 -0.32 9.53 11.37
N HIS A 28 0.60 8.76 10.79
CA HIS A 28 1.85 9.30 10.22
C HIS A 28 1.60 10.18 8.99
N LEU A 29 0.62 9.84 8.15
CA LEU A 29 0.22 10.67 7.01
C LEU A 29 -0.42 11.99 7.46
N LYS A 30 -1.22 11.98 8.53
CA LYS A 30 -1.84 13.18 9.11
C LYS A 30 -0.82 14.20 9.63
N ILE A 31 0.30 13.73 10.19
CA ILE A 31 1.41 14.59 10.61
C ILE A 31 2.35 14.97 9.45
N GLY A 32 2.00 14.65 8.20
CA GLY A 32 2.75 15.05 7.01
C GLY A 32 4.00 14.21 6.69
N ARG A 33 4.19 13.03 7.31
CA ARG A 33 5.35 12.17 7.00
C ARG A 33 5.25 11.61 5.59
N LYS A 34 6.40 11.50 4.92
CA LYS A 34 6.51 10.93 3.59
C LYS A 34 6.34 9.40 3.65
N PRO A 35 5.74 8.76 2.62
CA PRO A 35 5.60 7.30 2.56
C PRO A 35 6.90 6.50 2.77
N VAL A 36 8.05 7.06 2.41
CA VAL A 36 9.38 6.46 2.69
C VAL A 36 9.67 6.40 4.17
N GLU A 37 9.38 7.46 4.92
CA GLU A 37 9.71 7.54 6.34
C GLU A 37 8.83 6.57 7.13
N ILE A 38 7.54 6.52 6.81
CA ILE A 38 6.62 5.57 7.45
C ILE A 38 6.90 4.12 7.00
N ALA A 39 7.42 3.88 5.80
CA ALA A 39 7.94 2.57 5.39
C ALA A 39 9.11 2.11 6.28
N CYS A 40 10.10 2.99 6.50
CA CYS A 40 11.23 2.73 7.37
C CYS A 40 10.80 2.49 8.83
N LEU A 41 9.90 3.32 9.36
CA LEU A 41 9.41 3.19 10.74
C LEU A 41 8.61 1.92 10.99
N LEU A 42 7.75 1.52 10.06
CA LEU A 42 6.83 0.39 10.24
C LEU A 42 7.38 -0.93 9.68
N GLY A 43 8.58 -0.93 9.09
CA GLY A 43 9.13 -2.10 8.40
C GLY A 43 8.26 -2.57 7.24
N ARG A 44 7.60 -1.63 6.54
CA ARG A 44 6.68 -1.94 5.43
C ARG A 44 7.24 -1.50 4.09
N LYS A 45 6.83 -2.17 3.02
CA LYS A 45 7.24 -1.80 1.66
C LYS A 45 6.63 -0.45 1.31
N ARG A 46 7.48 0.46 0.81
CA ARG A 46 7.05 1.77 0.29
C ARG A 46 5.93 1.63 -0.75
N SER A 47 6.02 0.65 -1.64
CA SER A 47 5.01 0.39 -2.68
C SER A 47 3.64 0.04 -2.11
N THR A 48 3.58 -0.63 -0.96
CA THR A 48 2.32 -0.92 -0.26
C THR A 48 1.70 0.39 0.24
N ILE A 49 2.46 1.24 0.94
CA ILE A 49 1.96 2.51 1.46
C ILE A 49 1.51 3.43 0.32
N SER A 50 2.31 3.58 -0.73
CA SER A 50 1.96 4.41 -1.89
C SER A 50 0.71 3.90 -2.61
N ARG A 51 0.51 2.58 -2.71
CA ARG A 51 -0.71 2.00 -3.28
C ARG A 51 -1.94 2.34 -2.43
N GLU A 52 -1.85 2.16 -1.13
CA GLU A 52 -2.96 2.40 -0.19
C GLU A 52 -3.36 3.88 -0.15
N VAL A 53 -2.39 4.80 -0.23
CA VAL A 53 -2.66 6.24 -0.38
C VAL A 53 -3.35 6.53 -1.71
N LYS A 54 -2.87 5.95 -2.83
CA LYS A 54 -3.48 6.12 -4.16
C LYS A 54 -4.90 5.56 -4.25
N LEU A 55 -5.20 4.49 -3.51
CA LEU A 55 -6.53 3.89 -3.46
C LEU A 55 -7.50 4.69 -2.57
N GLY A 56 -7.03 5.70 -1.84
CA GLY A 56 -7.85 6.47 -0.90
C GLY A 56 -8.23 5.71 0.37
N THR A 57 -7.68 4.50 0.57
CA THR A 57 -7.93 3.67 1.76
C THR A 57 -7.25 4.26 3.00
N LEU A 58 -6.15 4.99 2.81
CA LEU A 58 -5.45 5.72 3.87
C LEU A 58 -5.57 7.22 3.60
N THR A 59 -6.53 7.85 4.28
CA THR A 59 -6.82 9.27 4.11
C THR A 59 -5.91 10.15 4.96
N GLN A 60 -5.43 11.24 4.35
CA GLN A 60 -4.85 12.39 5.01
C GLN A 60 -6.02 13.31 5.39
N PHE A 61 -6.43 13.33 6.66
CA PHE A 61 -7.37 14.32 7.19
C PHE A 61 -6.72 15.04 8.36
#